data_AF-A0A7Y9REH7-F1
#
_entry.id   AF-A0A7Y9REH7-F1
#
_cell.length_a   1.000
_cell.length_b   1.000
_cell.length_c   1.000
_cell.angle_alpha   90.00
_cell.angle_beta   90.00
_cell.angle_gamma   90.00
#
_symmetry.space_group_name_H-M   'P 1'
#
loop_
_entity.id
_entity.type
_entity.pdbx_description
1 polymer ?
#
loop_
_entity_poly.entity_id
_entity_poly.type
_entity_poly.pdbx_seq_one_letter_code
_entity_poly.pdbx_strand_id
1 'polypeptide(L)'
;MLLETIPEIIAKKIHYRGKSIAPRDIFDIAAGSDKHAESVIRELAGYRDSVSNTLATIENLKPDFVSAAINQLSIKDPYRLTADVALERTKELLRAV
;
A
#
# COMPACT_ATOMS: atom_id res chain seq x y z
N MET A 1 0.45 -1.69 26.80
CA MET A 1 0.07 -1.05 25.52
C MET A 1 0.34 -2.08 24.43
N LEU A 2 -0.68 -2.57 23.71
CA LEU A 2 -0.44 -3.50 22.60
C LEU A 2 0.11 -2.72 21.41
N LEU A 3 1.19 -3.21 20.81
CA LEU A 3 1.73 -2.67 19.56
C LEU A 3 0.86 -3.16 18.40
N GLU A 4 0.44 -2.25 17.53
CA GLU A 4 -0.32 -2.60 16.34
C GLU A 4 0.51 -3.47 15.40
N THR A 5 -0.15 -4.46 14.81
CA THR A 5 0.46 -5.37 13.82
C THR A 5 0.54 -4.69 12.45
N ILE A 6 1.41 -5.20 11.58
CA ILE A 6 1.54 -4.69 10.20
C ILE A 6 0.20 -4.75 9.43
N PRO A 7 -0.58 -5.85 9.47
CA PRO A 7 -1.91 -5.89 8.85
C PRO A 7 -2.84 -4.78 9.35
N GLU A 8 -2.93 -4.56 10.67
CA GLU A 8 -3.79 -3.53 11.25
C GLU A 8 -3.38 -2.12 10.82
N ILE A 9 -2.06 -1.83 10.79
CA ILE A 9 -1.52 -0.54 10.34
C ILE A 9 -1.89 -0.28 8.88
N ILE A 10 -1.76 -1.29 8.01
CA ILE A 10 -2.10 -1.18 6.58
C ILE A 10 -3.62 -1.02 6.40
N ALA A 11 -4.43 -1.80 7.11
CA ALA A 11 -5.87 -1.70 7.05
C ALA A 11 -6.37 -0.31 7.46
N LYS A 12 -5.80 0.29 8.51
CA LYS A 12 -6.11 1.68 8.90
C LYS A 12 -5.72 2.69 7.84
N LYS A 13 -4.55 2.55 7.18
CA LYS A 13 -4.16 3.42 6.06
C LYS A 13 -5.20 3.36 4.93
N ILE A 14 -5.62 2.16 4.53
CA ILE A 14 -6.62 1.96 3.47
C ILE A 14 -7.99 2.51 3.89
N HIS A 15 -8.44 2.20 5.11
CA HIS A 15 -9.74 2.62 5.61
C HIS A 15 -9.87 4.14 5.74
N TYR A 16 -8.86 4.82 6.30
CA TYR A 16 -8.94 6.25 6.57
C TYR A 16 -8.40 7.14 5.44
N ARG A 17 -7.45 6.64 4.63
CA ARG A 17 -6.75 7.46 3.61
C ARG A 17 -6.94 6.96 2.18
N GLY A 18 -7.69 5.88 1.96
CA GLY A 18 -7.83 5.26 0.63
C GLY A 18 -8.18 6.23 -0.51
N LYS A 19 -9.09 7.19 -0.25
CA LYS A 19 -9.52 8.22 -1.21
C LYS A 19 -8.49 9.34 -1.45
N SER A 20 -7.52 9.48 -0.56
CA SER A 20 -6.48 10.51 -0.59
C SER A 20 -5.08 9.89 -0.48
N ILE A 21 -4.93 8.67 -1.01
CA ILE A 21 -3.74 7.86 -0.81
C ILE A 21 -2.52 8.54 -1.47
N ALA A 22 -1.45 8.70 -0.70
CA ALA A 22 -0.23 9.36 -1.17
C ALA A 22 0.79 8.34 -1.70
N PRO A 23 1.75 8.75 -2.56
CA PRO A 23 2.84 7.87 -3.00
C PRO A 23 3.62 7.20 -1.85
N ARG A 24 3.79 7.90 -0.71
CA ARG A 24 4.37 7.29 0.50
C ARG A 24 3.51 6.16 1.06
N ASP A 25 2.19 6.32 1.10
CA ASP A 25 1.31 5.26 1.58
C ASP A 25 1.35 4.04 0.67
N ILE A 26 1.43 4.23 -0.65
CA ILE A 26 1.61 3.15 -1.64
C ILE A 26 2.93 2.40 -1.37
N PHE A 27 4.03 3.13 -1.18
CA PHE A 27 5.32 2.52 -0.82
C PHE A 27 5.25 1.76 0.51
N ASP A 28 4.68 2.35 1.55
CA ASP A 28 4.57 1.73 2.88
C ASP A 28 3.72 0.45 2.82
N ILE A 29 2.63 0.43 2.05
CA ILE A 29 1.79 -0.76 1.85
C ILE A 29 2.58 -1.85 1.12
N ALA A 30 3.26 -1.51 0.02
CA ALA A 30 4.08 -2.46 -0.73
C ALA A 30 5.21 -3.05 0.12
N ALA A 31 5.92 -2.21 0.89
CA ALA A 31 7.02 -2.63 1.76
C ALA A 31 6.53 -3.43 2.97
N GLY A 32 5.44 -3.01 3.61
CA GLY A 32 4.85 -3.71 4.74
C GLY A 32 4.25 -5.06 4.36
N SER A 33 3.78 -5.21 3.13
CA SER A 33 3.15 -6.45 2.66
C SER A 33 4.15 -7.49 2.15
N ASP A 34 5.41 -7.12 1.90
CA ASP A 34 6.44 -8.01 1.31
C ASP A 34 6.57 -9.37 2.02
N LYS A 35 6.45 -9.39 3.35
CA LYS A 35 6.48 -10.62 4.17
C LYS A 35 5.15 -10.96 4.85
N HIS A 36 4.11 -10.15 4.61
CA HIS A 36 2.85 -10.20 5.34
C HIS A 36 1.62 -10.24 4.43
N ALA A 37 1.81 -10.45 3.11
CA ALA A 37 0.75 -10.35 2.11
C ALA A 37 -0.52 -11.12 2.51
N GLU A 38 -0.41 -12.39 2.88
CA GLU A 38 -1.58 -13.18 3.28
C GLU A 38 -2.31 -12.63 4.52
N SER A 39 -1.56 -12.21 5.54
CA SER A 39 -2.16 -11.65 6.75
C SER A 39 -2.79 -10.28 6.49
N VAL A 40 -2.21 -9.50 5.59
CA VAL A 40 -2.75 -8.21 5.15
C VAL A 40 -4.04 -8.43 4.36
N ILE A 41 -4.06 -9.39 3.43
CA ILE A 41 -5.26 -9.73 2.65
C ILE A 41 -6.41 -10.16 3.58
N ARG A 42 -6.11 -11.05 4.55
CA ARG A 42 -7.11 -11.49 5.53
C ARG A 42 -7.67 -10.34 6.36
N GLU A 43 -6.83 -9.42 6.80
CA GLU A 43 -7.27 -8.23 7.54
C GLU A 43 -8.12 -7.30 6.65
N LEU A 44 -7.68 -7.07 5.41
CA LEU A 44 -8.37 -6.21 4.46
C LEU A 44 -9.73 -6.75 4.00
N ALA A 45 -10.00 -8.05 4.14
CA ALA A 45 -11.30 -8.63 3.85
C ALA A 45 -12.43 -8.00 4.71
N GLY A 46 -12.11 -7.45 5.88
CA GLY A 46 -13.04 -6.67 6.70
C GLY A 46 -13.33 -5.25 6.18
N TYR A 47 -12.59 -4.78 5.17
CA TYR A 47 -12.62 -3.40 4.67
C TYR A 47 -12.79 -3.32 3.14
N ARG A 48 -13.54 -4.26 2.54
CA ARG A 48 -13.68 -4.39 1.08
C ARG A 48 -14.07 -3.11 0.35
N ASP A 49 -14.99 -2.32 0.90
CA ASP A 49 -15.37 -1.04 0.27
C ASP A 49 -14.22 -0.04 0.27
N SER A 50 -13.46 0.04 1.36
CA SER A 50 -12.25 0.88 1.44
C SER A 50 -11.18 0.39 0.47
N VAL A 51 -11.00 -0.92 0.33
CA VAL A 51 -10.08 -1.53 -0.64
C VAL A 51 -10.49 -1.17 -2.07
N SER A 52 -11.76 -1.37 -2.44
CA SER A 52 -12.27 -1.04 -3.77
C SER A 52 -12.10 0.44 -4.11
N ASN A 53 -12.44 1.34 -3.19
CA ASN A 53 -12.23 2.77 -3.38
C ASN A 53 -10.75 3.14 -3.52
N THR A 54 -9.87 2.50 -2.74
CA THR A 54 -8.43 2.72 -2.82
C THR A 54 -7.89 2.22 -4.15
N LEU A 55 -8.30 1.03 -4.60
CA LEU A 55 -7.92 0.46 -5.88
C LEU A 55 -8.32 1.38 -7.04
N ALA A 56 -9.57 1.85 -7.05
CA ALA A 56 -10.04 2.81 -8.04
C ALA A 56 -9.23 4.12 -8.02
N THR A 57 -8.82 4.58 -6.84
CA THR A 57 -7.98 5.78 -6.71
C THR A 57 -6.59 5.56 -7.31
N ILE A 58 -5.92 4.44 -6.98
CA ILE A 58 -4.57 4.16 -7.48
C ILE A 58 -4.52 3.77 -8.96
N GLU A 59 -5.60 3.24 -9.52
CA GLU A 59 -5.71 2.93 -10.96
C GLU A 59 -5.76 4.20 -11.82
N ASN A 60 -6.22 5.32 -11.26
CA ASN A 60 -6.25 6.62 -11.95
C ASN A 60 -4.95 7.42 -11.81
N LEU A 61 -3.97 6.93 -11.04
CA LEU A 61 -2.68 7.61 -10.88
C LEU A 61 -1.78 7.38 -12.11
N LYS A 62 -1.02 8.41 -12.49
CA LYS A 62 0.02 8.29 -13.52
C LYS A 62 1.23 7.53 -12.95
N PRO A 63 1.59 6.34 -13.48
CA PRO A 63 2.67 5.52 -12.91
C PRO A 63 4.01 6.26 -12.78
N ASP A 64 4.42 7.01 -13.81
CA ASP A 64 5.68 7.75 -13.82
C ASP A 64 5.73 8.81 -12.72
N PHE A 65 4.61 9.49 -12.47
CA PHE A 65 4.51 10.48 -11.39
C PHE A 65 4.63 9.82 -10.02
N VAL A 66 3.95 8.70 -9.80
CA VAL A 66 4.02 7.96 -8.54
C VAL A 66 5.44 7.45 -8.29
N SER A 67 6.07 6.84 -9.29
CA SER A 67 7.45 6.34 -9.21
C SER A 67 8.43 7.48 -8.92
N ALA A 68 8.33 8.62 -9.63
CA ALA A 68 9.17 9.77 -9.38
C ALA A 68 8.99 10.35 -7.97
N ALA A 69 7.76 10.37 -7.45
CA ALA A 69 7.47 10.83 -6.09
C ALA A 69 8.00 9.87 -5.01
N ILE A 70 7.88 8.55 -5.22
CA ILE A 70 8.43 7.54 -4.31
C ILE A 70 9.96 7.62 -4.28
N ASN A 71 10.60 7.82 -5.43
CA ASN A 71 12.06 7.89 -5.53
C ASN A 71 12.68 9.12 -4.83
N GLN A 72 11.87 10.13 -4.51
CA GLN A 72 12.28 11.29 -3.69
C GLN A 72 12.22 11.01 -2.18
N LEU A 73 11.67 9.87 -1.76
CA LEU A 73 11.64 9.48 -0.34
C LEU A 73 13.04 9.06 0.13
N SER A 74 13.33 9.29 1.40
CA SER A 74 14.51 8.74 2.07
C SER A 74 14.33 7.23 2.32
N ILE A 75 14.60 6.43 1.29
CA ILE A 75 14.45 4.97 1.29
C ILE A 75 15.78 4.30 1.65
N LYS A 76 15.76 3.36 2.61
CA LYS A 76 16.92 2.52 2.92
C LYS A 76 17.19 1.53 1.80
N ASP A 77 18.46 1.23 1.53
CA ASP A 77 18.89 0.39 0.40
C ASP A 77 18.11 -0.92 0.21
N PRO A 78 17.77 -1.70 1.27
CA PRO A 78 17.02 -2.95 1.10
C PRO A 78 15.63 -2.78 0.47
N TYR A 79 15.04 -1.58 0.56
CA TYR A 79 13.70 -1.29 0.03
C TYR A 79 13.73 -0.53 -1.30
N ARG A 80 14.91 -0.27 -1.87
CA ARG A 80 15.02 0.40 -3.18
C ARG A 80 14.32 -0.39 -4.28
N LEU A 81 14.49 -1.71 -4.30
CA LEU A 81 13.78 -2.57 -5.25
C LEU A 81 12.26 -2.52 -5.06
N THR A 82 11.78 -2.36 -3.82
CA THR A 82 10.35 -2.19 -3.55
C THR A 82 9.82 -0.88 -4.12
N ALA A 83 10.62 0.19 -4.10
CA ALA A 83 10.24 1.50 -4.63
C ALA A 83 9.83 1.43 -6.10
N ASP A 84 10.60 0.68 -6.90
CA ASP A 84 10.40 0.56 -8.35
C ASP A 84 9.10 -0.18 -8.71
N VAL A 85 8.65 -1.09 -7.84
CA VAL A 85 7.46 -1.94 -8.06
C VAL A 85 6.30 -1.63 -7.11
N ALA A 86 6.41 -0.57 -6.29
CA ALA A 86 5.49 -0.30 -5.19
C ALA A 86 4.04 -0.13 -5.64
N LEU A 87 3.82 0.60 -6.74
CA LEU A 87 2.48 0.84 -7.27
C LEU A 87 1.83 -0.47 -7.73
N GLU A 88 2.57 -1.29 -8.48
CA GLU A 88 2.01 -2.54 -9.01
C GLU A 88 1.78 -3.57 -7.90
N ARG A 89 2.75 -3.75 -6.99
CA ARG A 89 2.57 -4.61 -5.82
C ARG A 89 1.37 -4.22 -4.96
N THR A 90 1.13 -2.92 -4.80
CA THR A 90 -0.04 -2.45 -4.06
C THR A 90 -1.33 -2.80 -4.80
N LYS A 91 -1.40 -2.63 -6.12
CA LYS A 91 -2.56 -3.04 -6.93
C LYS A 91 -2.82 -4.53 -6.84
N GLU A 92 -1.79 -5.35 -6.99
CA GLU A 92 -1.88 -6.81 -6.88
C GLU A 92 -2.43 -7.23 -5.52
N LEU A 93 -1.90 -6.65 -4.43
CA LEU A 93 -2.37 -6.90 -3.08
C LEU A 93 -3.86 -6.54 -2.91
N LEU A 94 -4.28 -5.36 -3.37
CA LEU A 94 -5.67 -4.93 -3.23
C LEU A 94 -6.64 -5.77 -4.09
N ARG A 95 -6.20 -6.25 -5.25
CA ARG A 95 -6.99 -7.13 -6.12
C ARG A 95 -7.17 -8.54 -5.53
N ALA A 96 -6.32 -8.93 -4.58
CA ALA A 96 -6.38 -10.24 -3.94
C ALA A 96 -7.35 -10.30 -2.73
N VAL A 97 -8.03 -9.20 -2.39
CA VAL A 97 -9.00 -9.07 -1.28
C VAL A 97 -10.44 -9.22 -1.77
#